data_AF-R6DI66-F1
#
_entry.id   AF-R6DI66-F1
#
_cell.length_a   1.000
_cell.length_b   1.000
_cell.length_c   1.000
_cell.angle_alpha   90.00
_cell.angle_beta   90.00
_cell.angle_gamma   90.00
#
_symmetry.space_group_name_H-M   'P 1'
#
loop_
_entity.id
_entity.type
_entity.pdbx_description
1 polymer ?
#
loop_
_entity_poly.entity_id
_entity_poly.type
_entity_poly.pdbx_seq_one_letter_code
_entity_poly.pdbx_strand_id
1 'polypeptide(L)' 'MEKYTMMPHISEEEKLMMKKIRKWLYFGDDGWYHLREDAPERIKEYYKKIREIYKEF' A
#
# COMPACT_ATOMS: atom_id res chain seq x y z
N MET A 1 -23.89 -10.23 -7.37
CA MET A 1 -23.80 -8.77 -7.11
C MET A 1 -22.38 -8.53 -6.62
N GLU A 2 -21.45 -8.33 -7.55
CA GLU A 2 -20.03 -8.09 -7.24
C GLU A 2 -19.93 -6.75 -6.49
N LYS A 3 -19.56 -6.81 -5.21
CA LYS A 3 -19.10 -5.63 -4.48
C LYS A 3 -17.72 -5.28 -5.05
N TYR A 4 -17.69 -4.54 -6.16
CA TYR A 4 -16.53 -3.72 -6.49
C TYR A 4 -16.46 -2.68 -5.38
N THR A 5 -15.71 -2.99 -4.32
CA THR A 5 -15.24 -2.03 -3.35
C THR A 5 -14.47 -0.98 -4.14
N MET A 6 -15.16 0.11 -4.52
CA MET A 6 -14.56 1.20 -5.25
C MET A 6 -13.38 1.66 -4.41
N MET A 7 -12.16 1.43 -4.89
CA MET A 7 -10.99 2.06 -4.28
C MET A 7 -11.31 3.57 -4.21
N PRO A 8 -11.20 4.21 -3.04
CA PRO A 8 -11.46 5.64 -2.90
C PRO A 8 -10.67 6.38 -3.97
N HIS A 9 -11.23 7.43 -4.58
CA HIS A 9 -10.65 8.13 -5.73
C HIS A 9 -9.14 8.38 -5.53
N ILE A 10 -8.33 7.49 -6.11
CA ILE A 10 -6.88 7.50 -5.94
C ILE A 10 -6.38 8.63 -6.82
N SER A 11 -5.84 9.67 -6.20
CA SER A 11 -5.20 10.77 -6.93
C SER A 11 -4.05 10.24 -7.81
N GLU A 12 -3.69 10.97 -8.86
CA GLU A 12 -2.52 10.60 -9.69
C GLU A 12 -1.24 10.52 -8.84
N GLU A 13 -1.12 11.33 -7.79
CA GLU A 13 -0.03 11.24 -6.82
C GLU A 13 -0.05 9.89 -6.09
N GLU A 14 -1.19 9.44 -5.60
CA GLU A 14 -1.32 8.15 -4.92
C GLU A 14 -1.07 6.97 -5.86
N LYS A 15 -1.46 7.05 -7.14
CA LYS A 15 -1.10 6.03 -8.14
C LYS A 15 0.41 5.93 -8.33
N LEU A 16 1.11 7.07 -8.37
CA LEU A 16 2.57 7.11 -8.44
C LEU A 16 3.20 6.54 -7.16
N MET A 17 2.65 6.86 -5.99
CA MET A 17 3.13 6.35 -4.71
C MET A 17 2.91 4.84 -4.57
N MET A 18 1.77 4.30 -5.03
CA MET A 18 1.52 2.85 -5.11
C MET A 18 2.53 2.12 -6.02
N LYS A 19 2.92 2.74 -7.14
CA LYS A 19 3.99 2.18 -7.99
C LYS A 19 5.36 2.22 -7.31
N LYS A 20 5.65 3.30 -6.57
CA LYS A 20 6.92 3.46 -5.85
C LYS A 20 7.03 2.48 -4.69
N ILE A 21 5.98 2.31 -3.88
CA ILE A 21 5.99 1.44 -2.72
C ILE A 21 6.16 -0.03 -3.08
N ARG A 22 5.62 -0.48 -4.23
CA ARG A 22 5.74 -1.88 -4.68
C ARG A 22 7.19 -2.37 -4.75
N LYS A 23 8.15 -1.48 -5.04
CA LYS A 23 9.59 -1.80 -5.08
C LYS A 23 10.21 -2.05 -3.69
N TRP A 24 9.53 -1.59 -2.65
CA TRP A 24 9.95 -1.69 -1.25
C TRP A 24 9.18 -2.77 -0.49
N LEU A 25 8.22 -3.44 -1.14
CA LEU A 25 7.50 -4.55 -0.56
C LEU A 25 8.18 -5.87 -0.88
N TYR A 26 8.22 -6.77 0.08
CA TYR A 26 8.58 -8.17 -0.13
C TYR A 26 7.44 -9.07 0.36
N PHE A 27 7.32 -10.24 -0.26
CA PHE A 27 6.36 -11.25 0.16
C PHE A 27 7.00 -12.08 1.27
N GLY A 28 6.43 -12.05 2.47
CA GLY A 28 6.90 -12.82 3.62
C GLY A 28 6.40 -14.25 3.59
N ASP A 29 7.05 -15.11 4.37
CA ASP A 29 6.67 -16.51 4.53
C ASP A 29 5.31 -16.70 5.24
N ASP A 30 4.81 -15.63 5.88
CA ASP A 30 3.47 -15.56 6.46
C ASP A 30 2.36 -15.32 5.42
N GLY A 31 2.73 -15.21 4.14
CA GLY A 31 1.80 -14.97 3.03
C GLY A 31 1.39 -13.51 2.87
N TRP A 32 2.05 -12.57 3.57
CA TRP A 32 1.72 -11.15 3.53
C TRP A 32 2.82 -10.29 2.88
N TYR A 33 2.42 -9.14 2.34
CA TYR A 33 3.38 -8.14 1.85
C TYR A 33 3.87 -7.26 3.00
N HIS A 34 5.18 -7.25 3.21
CA HIS A 34 5.87 -6.47 4.23
C HIS A 34 6.69 -5.37 3.59
N LEU A 35 6.80 -4.23 4.28
CA LEU A 35 7.67 -3.14 3.85
C LEU A 35 9.10 -3.39 4.34
N ARG A 36 10.07 -3.25 3.44
CA ARG A 36 11.50 -3.31 3.78
C ARG A 36 11.88 -2.24 4.80
N GLU A 37 12.76 -2.60 5.73
CA GLU A 37 13.21 -1.69 6.80
C GLU A 37 14.02 -0.50 6.28
N ASP A 38 14.73 -0.66 5.15
CA ASP A 38 15.53 0.38 4.51
C ASP A 38 14.73 1.28 3.56
N ALA A 39 13.41 1.12 3.51
CA ALA A 39 12.55 1.99 2.72
C ALA A 39 12.64 3.46 3.21
N PRO A 40 12.59 4.45 2.31
CA PRO A 40 12.55 5.86 2.67
C PRO A 40 11.38 6.19 3.60
N GLU A 41 11.56 7.18 4.49
CA GLU A 41 10.54 7.55 5.49
C GLU A 41 9.18 7.90 4.86
N ARG A 42 9.19 8.66 3.75
CA ARG A 42 7.96 8.98 2.98
C ARG A 42 7.22 7.74 2.48
N ILE A 43 7.93 6.64 2.19
CA ILE A 43 7.31 5.37 1.80
C ILE A 43 6.72 4.66 3.02
N LYS A 44 7.38 4.70 4.18
CA LYS A 44 6.87 4.14 5.44
C LYS A 44 5.58 4.81 5.88
N GLU A 45 5.52 6.14 5.83
CA GLU A 45 4.30 6.91 6.12
C GLU A 45 3.16 6.54 5.18
N TYR A 46 3.45 6.46 3.88
CA TYR A 46 2.45 6.09 2.87
C TYR A 46 1.95 4.65 3.04
N TYR A 47 2.84 3.71 3.36
CA TYR A 47 2.47 2.33 3.68
C TYR A 47 1.51 2.26 4.86
N LYS A 48 1.76 3.04 5.92
CA LYS A 48 0.89 3.11 7.08
C LYS A 48 -0.50 3.63 6.71
N LYS A 49 -0.58 4.73 5.94
CA LYS A 49 -1.85 5.28 5.43
C LYS A 49 -2.63 4.24 4.61
N ILE A 50 -1.96 3.54 3.69
CA ILE A 50 -2.58 2.46 2.91
C ILE A 50 -3.08 1.35 3.82
N ARG A 51 -2.27 0.88 4.77
CA ARG A 51 -2.65 -0.21 5.67
C ARG A 51 -3.84 0.15 6.53
N GLU A 52 -3.97 1.41 6.94
CA GLU A 52 -5.15 1.91 7.64
C GLU A 52 -6.39 1.86 6.74
N ILE A 53 -6.31 2.37 5.50
CA ILE A 53 -7.41 2.30 4.53
C ILE A 53 -7.83 0.84 4.28
N TYR A 54 -6.88 -0.07 4.05
CA TYR A 54 -7.17 -1.48 3.77
C TYR A 54 -7.59 -2.28 5.02
N LYS A 55 -7.31 -1.81 6.24
CA LYS A 55 -7.85 -2.43 7.46
C LYS A 55 -9.35 -2.18 7.64
N GLU A 56 -9.87 -1.12 7.04
CA GLU A 56 -11.29 -0.78 7.07
C GLU A 56 -12.12 -1.52 6.00
N PHE A 57 -11.47 -2.34 5.15
CA PHE A 57 -12.08 -3.13 4.08
C PHE A 57 -11.86 -4.63 4.27
#